data_AF-A0AAJ4Z9I3-F1
#
_entry.id   AF-A0AAJ4Z9I3-F1
#
_cell.length_a   1.000
_cell.length_b   1.000
_cell.length_c   1.000
_cell.angle_alpha   90.00
_cell.angle_beta   90.00
_cell.angle_gamma   90.00
#
_symmetry.space_group_name_H-M   'P 1'
#
loop_
_entity.id
_entity.type
_entity.pdbx_description
1 polymer ?
#
loop_
_entity_poly.entity_id
_entity_poly.type
_entity_poly.pdbx_seq_one_letter_code
_entity_poly.pdbx_strand_id
1 'polypeptide(L)'
;MRKTGRRGATARRYVGVAARVRAGAVAFEVPEGAWGRETAASDNDLEDNSTPISDTDMSNQSNAAAVRAFRILEILSAAGAPMTLAQIVAAIGLPKQTVHRILKQLEAAWLVTREAGSRHYEPSSRVRAMAVNALMHAGPAAARHAILQQLVDKLGETCNLSMLSGDDLVYLDRVETEWSRQLKLSPGSRVPLHCTASGKLLLAYLPRARREKLIAHLPLRPRAENTITDLEDLRNELTDTRKRRIGTNNEEHVPGMIAVAVPVMLDRNRACAAIAVQASAQHTTLEKLMTYLPDLQEAAETMAATFNE
;
A
#
# COMPACT_ATOMS: atom_id res chain seq x y z
N MET A 1 -24.11 54.62 29.33
CA MET A 1 -24.04 55.05 27.91
C MET A 1 -23.24 54.02 27.12
N ARG A 2 -23.87 53.40 26.09
CA ARG A 2 -23.36 53.03 24.74
C ARG A 2 -21.85 52.74 24.58
N LYS A 3 -21.32 51.67 23.96
CA LYS A 3 -21.76 50.58 23.05
C LYS A 3 -20.69 49.46 23.16
N THR A 4 -21.04 48.23 23.55
CA THR A 4 -21.13 47.02 22.68
C THR A 4 -20.30 46.99 21.39
N GLY A 5 -19.33 46.06 21.34
CA GLY A 5 -18.58 45.66 20.14
C GLY A 5 -18.22 44.17 20.19
N ARG A 6 -19.23 43.30 20.03
CA ARG A 6 -19.06 41.86 19.77
C ARG A 6 -18.40 41.67 18.40
N ARG A 7 -17.24 41.01 18.33
CA ARG A 7 -16.78 40.36 17.09
C ARG A 7 -17.17 38.89 17.15
N GLY A 8 -18.17 38.52 16.37
CA GLY A 8 -18.58 37.14 16.15
C GLY A 8 -17.60 36.45 15.22
N ALA A 9 -17.09 35.30 15.63
CA ALA A 9 -16.44 34.35 14.73
C ALA A 9 -17.53 33.53 14.05
N THR A 10 -17.70 33.76 12.76
CA THR A 10 -18.72 33.15 11.91
C THR A 10 -18.33 31.70 11.61
N ALA A 11 -19.12 30.75 12.12
CA ALA A 11 -19.08 29.36 11.70
C ALA A 11 -19.43 29.25 10.20
N ARG A 12 -18.46 28.87 9.36
CA ARG A 12 -18.75 28.49 7.98
C ARG A 12 -19.25 27.05 7.97
N ARG A 13 -20.58 26.92 7.89
CA ARG A 13 -21.27 25.70 7.44
C ARG A 13 -20.83 25.38 6.01
N TYR A 14 -20.15 24.27 5.79
CA TYR A 14 -20.07 23.66 4.46
C TYR A 14 -21.35 22.82 4.26
N VAL A 15 -22.29 23.38 3.51
CA VAL A 15 -23.43 22.66 2.94
C VAL A 15 -22.91 21.88 1.73
N GLY A 16 -23.32 20.61 1.66
CA GLY A 16 -22.80 19.64 0.70
C GLY A 16 -23.03 19.99 -0.76
N VAL A 17 -22.07 19.58 -1.59
CA VAL A 17 -22.26 19.37 -3.02
C VAL A 17 -22.08 17.88 -3.27
N ALA A 18 -23.20 17.22 -3.58
CA ALA A 18 -23.21 15.87 -4.08
C ALA A 18 -22.61 15.85 -5.49
N ALA A 19 -21.40 15.31 -5.65
CA ALA A 19 -20.82 15.04 -6.95
C ALA A 19 -21.17 13.60 -7.37
N ARG A 20 -22.07 13.48 -8.36
CA ARG A 20 -22.25 12.25 -9.14
C ARG A 20 -20.95 11.99 -9.90
N VAL A 21 -20.21 10.95 -9.57
CA VAL A 21 -19.02 10.54 -10.32
C VAL A 21 -19.43 9.52 -11.39
N ARG A 22 -19.46 9.99 -12.64
CA ARG A 22 -19.28 9.15 -13.84
C ARG A 22 -17.82 8.68 -13.88
N ALA A 23 -17.61 7.44 -14.33
CA ALA A 23 -16.28 6.88 -14.57
C ALA A 23 -15.44 7.80 -15.48
N GLY A 24 -14.33 8.30 -14.95
CA GLY A 24 -13.38 9.19 -15.62
C GLY A 24 -12.08 9.19 -14.83
N ALA A 25 -10.96 9.18 -15.55
CA ALA A 25 -9.60 9.02 -15.04
C ALA A 25 -9.31 9.87 -13.79
N VAL A 26 -8.72 9.24 -12.77
CA VAL A 26 -8.14 9.96 -11.63
C VAL A 26 -6.86 10.62 -12.14
N ALA A 27 -6.93 11.93 -12.41
CA ALA A 27 -5.74 12.73 -12.64
C ALA A 27 -4.98 12.85 -11.32
N PHE A 28 -3.72 12.41 -11.33
CA PHE A 28 -2.78 12.66 -10.25
C PHE A 28 -2.10 14.00 -10.55
N GLU A 29 -2.41 15.03 -9.78
CA GLU A 29 -1.64 16.28 -9.78
C GLU A 29 -0.35 16.02 -9.00
N VAL A 30 0.79 16.18 -9.67
CA VAL A 30 2.10 16.23 -9.03
C VAL A 30 2.16 17.55 -8.24
N PRO A 31 2.43 17.55 -6.93
CA PRO A 31 2.51 18.79 -6.16
C PRO A 31 3.66 19.67 -6.69
N GLU A 32 3.36 20.91 -7.09
CA GLU A 32 4.38 21.92 -7.36
C GLU A 32 5.16 22.22 -6.06
N GLY A 33 6.44 21.87 -6.02
CA GLY A 33 7.34 22.19 -4.91
C GLY A 33 8.07 21.01 -4.23
N ALA A 34 7.96 19.77 -4.73
CA ALA A 34 8.68 18.61 -4.17
C ALA A 34 10.23 18.66 -4.31
N TRP A 35 10.78 19.69 -4.95
CA TRP A 35 12.21 19.92 -5.09
C TRP A 35 12.56 21.35 -4.65
N GLY A 36 13.07 21.45 -3.42
CA GLY A 36 13.90 22.52 -2.86
C GLY A 36 13.50 23.99 -3.09
N ARG A 37 12.91 24.64 -2.07
CA ARG A 37 13.18 26.06 -1.81
C ARG A 37 14.16 26.14 -0.64
N GLU A 38 15.40 26.46 -0.94
CA GLU A 38 16.43 26.69 0.06
C GLU A 38 16.25 28.06 0.71
N THR A 39 16.38 28.11 2.03
CA THR A 39 16.27 29.31 2.85
C THR A 39 17.64 29.95 2.99
N ALA A 40 17.68 31.27 2.93
CA ALA A 40 18.90 32.08 2.98
C ALA A 40 19.64 31.97 4.34
N ALA A 41 20.96 31.77 4.32
CA ALA A 41 21.94 32.50 5.14
C ALA A 41 23.41 32.20 4.78
N SER A 42 24.18 33.29 4.71
CA SER A 42 25.62 33.53 4.95
C SER A 42 26.70 32.96 4.01
N ASP A 43 27.26 33.90 3.23
CA ASP A 43 28.67 34.16 2.93
C ASP A 43 29.70 33.05 3.23
N ASN A 44 30.20 32.43 2.16
CA ASN A 44 31.65 32.34 1.95
C ASN A 44 31.98 32.00 0.48
N ASP A 45 32.93 32.75 -0.07
CA ASP A 45 33.37 32.70 -1.47
C ASP A 45 34.00 31.36 -1.85
N LEU A 46 33.38 30.65 -2.79
CA LEU A 46 34.02 29.65 -3.65
C LEU A 46 33.45 29.81 -5.06
N GLU A 47 34.35 30.03 -6.02
CA GLU A 47 34.06 30.34 -7.43
C GLU A 47 33.05 29.35 -8.05
N ASP A 48 31.85 29.87 -8.31
CA ASP A 48 30.74 29.16 -8.94
C ASP A 48 30.87 29.21 -10.48
N ASN A 49 31.28 28.10 -11.08
CA ASN A 49 31.11 27.87 -12.51
C ASN A 49 29.90 26.95 -12.76
N SER A 50 28.73 27.31 -12.23
CA SER A 50 27.45 26.72 -12.61
C SER A 50 26.69 27.68 -13.53
N THR A 51 26.74 27.40 -14.82
CA THR A 51 25.75 27.93 -15.76
C THR A 51 24.35 27.55 -15.25
N PRO A 52 23.40 28.50 -15.14
CA PRO A 52 22.05 28.17 -14.72
C PRO A 52 21.41 27.22 -15.74
N ILE A 53 20.90 26.09 -15.28
CA ILE A 53 20.19 25.11 -16.12
C ILE A 53 19.00 25.83 -16.75
N SER A 54 19.01 25.99 -18.06
CA SER A 54 17.96 26.68 -18.79
C SER A 54 16.65 25.88 -18.75
N ASP A 55 15.49 26.54 -18.79
CA ASP A 55 14.16 25.89 -18.90
C ASP A 55 14.06 24.90 -20.09
N THR A 56 14.92 25.08 -21.09
CA THR A 56 15.04 24.21 -22.26
C THR A 56 15.60 22.83 -21.89
N ASP A 57 16.54 22.74 -20.95
CA ASP A 57 17.14 21.47 -20.51
C ASP A 57 16.18 20.62 -19.66
N MET A 58 15.35 21.26 -18.83
CA MET A 58 14.29 20.59 -18.07
C MET A 58 13.22 19.97 -18.98
N SER A 59 12.84 20.68 -20.06
CA SER A 59 11.93 20.16 -21.07
C SER A 59 12.51 18.95 -21.83
N ASN A 60 13.83 18.93 -22.04
CA ASN A 60 14.55 17.88 -22.76
C ASN A 60 14.71 16.61 -21.90
N GLN A 61 14.90 16.76 -20.57
CA GLN A 61 14.88 15.64 -19.62
C GLN A 61 13.51 14.96 -19.53
N SER A 62 12.41 15.72 -19.57
CA SER A 62 11.04 15.18 -19.62
C SER A 62 10.78 14.30 -20.86
N ASN A 63 11.58 14.50 -21.92
CA ASN A 63 11.51 13.78 -23.19
C ASN A 63 12.47 12.57 -23.27
N ALA A 64 13.33 12.37 -22.27
CA ALA A 64 14.25 11.24 -22.24
C ALA A 64 13.48 9.91 -22.26
N ALA A 65 13.96 8.96 -23.06
CA ALA A 65 13.28 7.66 -23.23
C ALA A 65 13.09 6.91 -21.90
N ALA A 66 14.02 7.07 -20.96
CA ALA A 66 13.93 6.51 -19.61
C ALA A 66 12.75 7.10 -18.82
N VAL A 67 12.61 8.43 -18.78
CA VAL A 67 11.52 9.12 -18.05
C VAL A 67 10.16 8.70 -18.60
N ARG A 68 10.03 8.60 -19.93
CA ARG A 68 8.79 8.12 -20.57
C ARG A 68 8.48 6.66 -20.22
N ALA A 69 9.49 5.81 -20.09
CA ALA A 69 9.32 4.42 -19.69
C ALA A 69 8.82 4.30 -18.24
N PHE A 70 9.37 5.08 -17.31
CA PHE A 70 8.89 5.16 -15.93
C PHE A 70 7.46 5.69 -15.85
N ARG A 71 7.11 6.74 -16.60
CA ARG A 71 5.73 7.24 -16.68
C ARG A 71 4.74 6.18 -17.15
N ILE A 72 5.11 5.34 -18.13
CA ILE A 72 4.27 4.20 -18.53
C ILE A 72 4.09 3.22 -17.37
N LEU A 73 5.15 2.90 -16.63
CA LEU A 73 5.05 2.02 -15.45
C LEU A 73 4.18 2.61 -14.33
N GLU A 74 4.27 3.92 -14.09
CA GLU A 74 3.41 4.64 -13.13
C GLU A 74 1.94 4.54 -13.53
N ILE A 75 1.61 4.84 -14.79
CA ILE A 75 0.25 4.73 -15.33
C ILE A 75 -0.29 3.31 -15.18
N LEU A 76 0.51 2.31 -15.58
CA LEU A 76 0.13 0.90 -15.47
C LEU A 76 -0.08 0.48 -14.01
N SER A 77 0.73 0.99 -13.09
CA SER A 77 0.64 0.68 -11.66
C SER A 77 -0.57 1.34 -10.99
N ALA A 78 -0.92 2.56 -11.41
CA ALA A 78 -2.06 3.33 -10.89
C ALA A 78 -3.42 2.87 -11.42
N ALA A 79 -3.46 2.26 -12.62
CA ALA A 79 -4.70 1.89 -13.29
C ALA A 79 -5.55 0.85 -12.53
N GLY A 80 -4.95 0.07 -11.63
CA GLY A 80 -5.64 -0.95 -10.84
C GLY A 80 -6.14 -2.17 -11.62
N ALA A 81 -5.97 -2.17 -12.95
CA ALA A 81 -6.28 -3.27 -13.87
C ALA A 81 -5.35 -3.21 -15.10
N PRO A 82 -5.11 -4.33 -15.80
CA PRO A 82 -4.32 -4.36 -17.03
C PRO A 82 -4.88 -3.41 -18.11
N MET A 83 -3.99 -2.73 -18.85
CA MET A 83 -4.38 -1.72 -19.84
C MET A 83 -4.01 -2.10 -21.28
N THR A 84 -4.87 -1.77 -22.23
CA THR A 84 -4.54 -1.86 -23.66
C THR A 84 -3.56 -0.76 -24.09
N LEU A 85 -2.88 -0.96 -25.22
CA LEU A 85 -2.04 0.07 -25.85
C LEU A 85 -2.80 1.39 -26.06
N ALA A 86 -4.07 1.34 -26.49
CA ALA A 86 -4.86 2.52 -26.77
C ALA A 86 -5.14 3.34 -25.49
N GLN A 87 -5.44 2.66 -24.37
CA GLN A 87 -5.62 3.32 -23.08
C GLN A 87 -4.33 3.96 -22.57
N ILE A 88 -3.18 3.29 -22.74
CA ILE A 88 -1.88 3.83 -22.34
C ILE A 88 -1.54 5.06 -23.18
N VAL A 89 -1.74 5.01 -24.50
CA VAL A 89 -1.54 6.14 -25.42
C VAL A 89 -2.39 7.34 -25.01
N ALA A 90 -3.67 7.10 -24.71
CA ALA A 90 -4.58 8.16 -24.26
C ALA A 90 -4.15 8.77 -22.92
N ALA A 91 -3.66 7.95 -21.98
CA ALA A 91 -3.23 8.41 -20.66
C ALA A 91 -1.91 9.21 -20.69
N ILE A 92 -0.95 8.79 -21.52
CA ILE A 92 0.40 9.42 -21.55
C ILE A 92 0.52 10.55 -22.58
N GLY A 93 -0.40 10.66 -23.53
CA GLY A 93 -0.38 11.71 -24.56
C GLY A 93 0.74 11.61 -25.59
N LEU A 94 1.38 10.44 -25.74
CA LEU A 94 2.47 10.22 -26.70
C LEU A 94 1.99 9.49 -27.97
N PRO A 95 2.65 9.67 -29.13
CA PRO A 95 2.32 8.94 -30.35
C PRO A 95 2.32 7.42 -30.17
N LYS A 96 1.36 6.74 -30.81
CA LYS A 96 1.15 5.28 -30.68
C LYS A 96 2.43 4.47 -30.95
N GLN A 97 3.17 4.82 -31.99
CA GLN A 97 4.44 4.15 -32.35
C GLN A 97 5.49 4.29 -31.24
N THR A 98 5.56 5.47 -30.60
CA THR A 98 6.47 5.73 -29.47
C THR A 98 6.12 4.86 -28.27
N VAL A 99 4.85 4.85 -27.85
CA VAL A 99 4.39 4.04 -26.72
C VAL A 99 4.60 2.55 -27.00
N HIS A 100 4.29 2.09 -28.22
CA HIS A 100 4.51 0.71 -28.62
C HIS A 100 6.00 0.31 -28.52
N ARG A 101 6.92 1.16 -29.00
CA ARG A 101 8.37 0.90 -28.91
C ARG A 101 8.83 0.81 -27.46
N ILE A 102 8.39 1.72 -26.59
CA ILE A 102 8.77 1.71 -25.16
C ILE A 102 8.21 0.46 -24.47
N LEU A 103 6.95 0.11 -24.71
CA LEU A 103 6.34 -1.11 -24.17
C LEU A 103 7.10 -2.37 -24.61
N LYS A 104 7.59 -2.42 -25.87
CA LYS A 104 8.44 -3.52 -26.32
C LYS A 104 9.78 -3.60 -25.59
N GLN A 105 10.39 -2.46 -25.28
CA GLN A 105 11.62 -2.42 -24.47
C GLN A 105 11.36 -2.86 -23.03
N LEU A 106 10.28 -2.39 -22.40
CA LEU A 106 9.88 -2.79 -21.06
C LEU A 106 9.51 -4.27 -20.97
N GLU A 107 8.84 -4.82 -21.99
CA GLU A 107 8.50 -6.25 -22.13
C GLU A 107 9.78 -7.08 -22.26
N ALA A 108 10.73 -6.67 -23.13
CA ALA A 108 12.02 -7.35 -23.27
C ALA A 108 12.88 -7.30 -22.00
N ALA A 109 12.76 -6.23 -21.20
CA ALA A 109 13.43 -6.07 -19.91
C ALA A 109 12.69 -6.77 -18.74
N TRP A 110 11.57 -7.45 -19.00
CA TRP A 110 10.72 -8.09 -17.98
C TRP A 110 10.16 -7.12 -16.94
N LEU A 111 9.98 -5.85 -17.28
CA LEU A 111 9.38 -4.83 -16.41
C LEU A 111 7.87 -4.71 -16.62
N VAL A 112 7.40 -5.02 -17.83
CA VAL A 112 5.98 -5.14 -18.17
C VAL A 112 5.71 -6.54 -18.70
N THR A 113 4.56 -7.10 -18.36
CA THR A 113 4.07 -8.36 -18.94
C THR A 113 2.72 -8.13 -19.60
N ARG A 114 2.28 -9.11 -20.39
CA ARG A 114 0.89 -9.19 -20.86
C ARG A 114 0.14 -10.22 -20.07
N GLU A 115 -1.14 -9.96 -19.86
CA GLU A 115 -2.04 -10.99 -19.37
C GLU A 115 -2.18 -12.13 -20.41
N ALA A 116 -2.21 -13.37 -19.94
CA ALA A 116 -2.26 -14.55 -20.80
C ALA A 116 -3.46 -14.49 -21.75
N GLY A 117 -3.20 -14.67 -23.06
CA GLY A 117 -4.23 -14.63 -24.10
C GLY A 117 -4.81 -13.23 -24.39
N SER A 118 -4.26 -12.17 -23.79
CA SER A 118 -4.82 -10.81 -23.88
C SER A 118 -3.78 -9.80 -24.38
N ARG A 119 -4.26 -8.66 -24.90
CA ARG A 119 -3.42 -7.53 -25.37
C ARG A 119 -3.22 -6.47 -24.28
N HIS A 120 -3.55 -6.80 -23.04
CA HIS A 120 -3.44 -5.88 -21.92
C HIS A 120 -2.08 -6.02 -21.25
N TYR A 121 -1.47 -4.88 -20.94
CA TYR A 121 -0.20 -4.74 -20.27
C TYR A 121 -0.41 -4.50 -18.78
N GLU A 122 0.48 -5.04 -17.96
CA GLU A 122 0.53 -4.81 -16.52
C GLU A 122 1.99 -4.82 -16.01
N PRO A 123 2.28 -4.20 -14.85
CA PRO A 123 3.60 -4.31 -14.23
C PRO A 123 3.94 -5.76 -13.91
N SER A 124 5.16 -6.19 -14.22
CA SER A 124 5.58 -7.56 -14.00
C SER A 124 5.79 -7.89 -12.51
N SER A 125 5.97 -9.18 -12.20
CA SER A 125 6.39 -9.63 -10.86
C SER A 125 7.74 -9.04 -10.44
N ARG A 126 8.64 -8.78 -11.39
CA ARG A 126 9.93 -8.12 -11.13
C ARG A 126 9.75 -6.71 -10.59
N VAL A 127 8.86 -5.91 -11.19
CA VAL A 127 8.58 -4.55 -10.70
C VAL A 127 7.95 -4.59 -9.30
N ARG A 128 7.04 -5.54 -9.05
CA ARG A 128 6.46 -5.73 -7.71
C ARG A 128 7.52 -6.09 -6.66
N ALA A 129 8.43 -7.01 -6.99
CA ALA A 129 9.53 -7.37 -6.10
C ALA A 129 10.47 -6.19 -5.83
N MET A 130 10.78 -5.37 -6.85
CA MET A 130 11.56 -4.14 -6.67
C MET A 130 10.87 -3.16 -5.72
N ALA A 131 9.56 -2.96 -5.86
CA ALA A 131 8.80 -2.08 -4.97
C ALA A 131 8.79 -2.58 -3.52
N VAL A 132 8.58 -3.89 -3.30
CA VAL A 132 8.64 -4.49 -1.96
C VAL A 132 10.04 -4.33 -1.35
N ASN A 133 11.10 -4.62 -2.11
CA ASN A 133 12.48 -4.46 -1.62
C ASN A 133 12.80 -3.00 -1.29
N ALA A 134 12.33 -2.05 -2.10
CA ALA A 134 12.48 -0.63 -1.81
C ALA A 134 11.76 -0.24 -0.51
N LEU A 135 10.53 -0.73 -0.28
CA LEU A 135 9.80 -0.50 0.96
C LEU A 135 10.45 -1.17 2.18
N MET A 136 11.14 -2.30 2.01
CA MET A 136 11.83 -2.96 3.11
C MET A 136 13.15 -2.28 3.50
N HIS A 137 13.85 -1.68 2.54
CA HIS A 137 15.25 -1.24 2.73
C HIS A 137 15.49 0.25 2.58
N ALA A 138 14.56 1.01 2.01
CA ALA A 138 14.74 2.43 1.71
C ALA A 138 13.68 3.32 2.41
N GLY A 139 13.99 4.61 2.44
CA GLY A 139 13.12 5.64 2.98
C GLY A 139 12.84 5.46 4.48
N PRO A 140 11.58 5.55 4.94
CA PRO A 140 11.24 5.56 6.36
C PRO A 140 11.18 4.16 7.00
N ALA A 141 12.01 3.20 6.54
CA ALA A 141 12.05 1.84 7.10
C ALA A 141 12.38 1.84 8.59
N ALA A 142 13.35 2.66 9.03
CA ALA A 142 13.67 2.81 10.45
C ALA A 142 12.53 3.43 11.26
N ALA A 143 11.79 4.39 10.68
CA ALA A 143 10.64 5.01 11.34
C ALA A 143 9.48 4.00 11.51
N ARG A 144 9.20 3.20 10.46
CA ARG A 144 8.22 2.10 10.54
C ARG A 144 8.59 1.09 11.63
N HIS A 145 9.87 0.73 11.71
CA HIS A 145 10.36 -0.17 12.74
C HIS A 145 10.21 0.40 14.14
N ALA A 146 10.52 1.68 14.35
CA ALA A 146 10.34 2.34 15.64
C ALA A 146 8.86 2.35 16.08
N ILE A 147 7.91 2.62 15.17
CA ILE A 147 6.47 2.56 15.46
C ILE A 147 6.07 1.14 15.88
N LEU A 148 6.54 0.13 15.13
CA LEU A 148 6.21 -1.27 15.42
C LEU A 148 6.83 -1.73 16.74
N GLN A 149 8.05 -1.30 17.04
CA GLN A 149 8.74 -1.59 18.30
C GLN A 149 8.00 -1.00 19.50
N GLN A 150 7.57 0.26 19.42
CA GLN A 150 6.78 0.90 20.49
C GLN A 150 5.47 0.16 20.75
N LEU A 151 4.82 -0.33 19.70
CA LEU A 151 3.61 -1.14 19.83
C LEU A 151 3.91 -2.47 20.54
N VAL A 152 4.99 -3.16 20.19
CA VAL A 152 5.40 -4.40 20.88
C VAL A 152 5.74 -4.14 22.35
N ASP A 153 6.49 -3.09 22.65
CA ASP A 153 6.87 -2.72 24.02
C ASP A 153 5.63 -2.44 24.89
N LYS A 154 4.58 -1.88 24.29
CA LYS A 154 3.31 -1.60 24.95
C LYS A 154 2.43 -2.84 25.14
N LEU A 155 2.33 -3.70 24.11
CA LEU A 155 1.41 -4.83 24.11
C LEU A 155 2.01 -6.11 24.70
N GLY A 156 3.34 -6.23 24.73
CA GLY A 156 4.05 -7.46 25.10
C GLY A 156 3.87 -8.61 24.11
N GLU A 157 3.34 -8.34 22.92
CA GLU A 157 3.01 -9.33 21.89
C GLU A 157 3.69 -8.99 20.56
N THR A 158 3.94 -10.02 19.75
CA THR A 158 4.63 -9.85 18.48
C THR A 158 3.76 -9.08 17.49
N CYS A 159 4.31 -8.03 16.87
CA CYS A 159 3.61 -7.24 15.88
C CYS A 159 4.27 -7.34 14.50
N ASN A 160 3.47 -7.28 13.44
CA ASN A 160 3.94 -7.33 12.06
C ASN A 160 3.32 -6.21 11.21
N LEU A 161 4.12 -5.71 10.27
CA LEU A 161 3.66 -4.86 9.17
C LEU A 161 3.70 -5.67 7.88
N SER A 162 2.60 -5.68 7.14
CA SER A 162 2.45 -6.56 5.98
C SER A 162 1.73 -5.90 4.81
N MET A 163 2.00 -6.35 3.60
CA MET A 163 1.34 -5.86 2.38
C MET A 163 1.01 -6.98 1.39
N LEU A 164 0.07 -6.72 0.49
CA LEU A 164 -0.23 -7.62 -0.62
C LEU A 164 0.86 -7.55 -1.69
N SER A 165 1.34 -8.69 -2.15
CA SER A 165 2.22 -8.78 -3.32
C SER A 165 1.83 -9.95 -4.20
N GLY A 166 0.93 -9.70 -5.16
CA GLY A 166 0.41 -10.77 -6.02
C GLY A 166 -0.62 -11.61 -5.27
N ASP A 167 -0.34 -12.91 -5.13
CA ASP A 167 -1.14 -13.95 -4.49
C ASP A 167 -0.72 -14.24 -3.03
N ASP A 168 0.33 -13.58 -2.54
CA ASP A 168 0.79 -13.71 -1.17
C ASP A 168 0.68 -12.40 -0.37
N LEU A 169 0.68 -12.56 0.95
CA LEU A 169 1.03 -11.51 1.90
C LEU A 169 2.55 -11.52 2.09
N VAL A 170 3.18 -10.35 2.11
CA VAL A 170 4.60 -10.20 2.45
C VAL A 170 4.73 -9.42 3.74
N TYR A 171 5.57 -9.91 4.68
CA TYR A 171 5.97 -9.12 5.84
C TYR A 171 7.00 -8.08 5.43
N LEU A 172 6.68 -6.81 5.61
CA LEU A 172 7.62 -5.71 5.41
C LEU A 172 8.51 -5.52 6.62
N ASP A 173 7.94 -5.68 7.81
CA ASP A 173 8.65 -5.58 9.08
C ASP A 173 7.96 -6.44 10.15
N ARG A 174 8.72 -6.81 11.16
CA ARG A 174 8.27 -7.68 12.25
C ARG A 174 9.14 -7.46 13.48
N VAL A 175 8.48 -7.22 14.61
CA VAL A 175 9.14 -7.13 15.92
C VAL A 175 8.64 -8.29 16.79
N GLU A 176 9.57 -9.15 17.21
CA GLU A 176 9.27 -10.45 17.80
C GLU A 176 9.49 -10.53 19.31
N THR A 177 8.51 -11.13 19.98
CA THR A 177 8.63 -11.65 21.35
C THR A 177 9.06 -13.11 21.33
N GLU A 178 9.54 -13.64 22.46
CA GLU A 178 10.28 -14.92 22.53
C GLU A 178 9.52 -16.12 21.94
N TRP A 179 8.22 -16.24 22.19
CA TRP A 179 7.38 -17.33 21.67
C TRP A 179 7.41 -17.41 20.14
N SER A 180 7.31 -16.25 19.46
CA SER A 180 7.11 -16.20 18.02
C SER A 180 8.36 -16.53 17.20
N ARG A 181 9.55 -16.47 17.82
CA ARG A 181 10.85 -16.73 17.15
C ARG A 181 10.94 -18.16 16.58
N GLN A 182 10.14 -19.09 17.09
CA GLN A 182 10.09 -20.47 16.60
C GLN A 182 9.46 -20.60 15.20
N LEU A 183 8.63 -19.64 14.79
CA LEU A 183 7.88 -19.70 13.52
C LEU A 183 8.74 -19.42 12.27
N LYS A 184 10.00 -19.00 12.43
CA LYS A 184 10.93 -18.63 11.34
C LYS A 184 10.28 -17.68 10.31
N LEU A 185 9.49 -16.73 10.79
CA LEU A 185 8.88 -15.68 9.96
C LEU A 185 9.73 -14.41 10.10
N SER A 186 10.22 -13.88 8.99
CA SER A 186 11.11 -12.72 8.97
C SER A 186 10.57 -11.67 7.98
N PRO A 187 11.04 -10.42 8.03
CA PRO A 187 10.83 -9.49 6.92
C PRO A 187 11.21 -10.14 5.57
N GLY A 188 10.34 -10.02 4.58
CA GLY A 188 10.44 -10.68 3.28
C GLY A 188 9.76 -12.06 3.18
N SER A 189 9.40 -12.68 4.31
CA SER A 189 8.62 -13.94 4.30
C SER A 189 7.26 -13.73 3.64
N ARG A 190 6.84 -14.73 2.86
CA ARG A 190 5.57 -14.77 2.14
C ARG A 190 4.63 -15.75 2.84
N VAL A 191 3.41 -15.32 3.12
CA VAL A 191 2.40 -16.14 3.83
C VAL A 191 1.05 -16.10 3.10
N PRO A 192 0.19 -17.13 3.27
CA PRO A 192 -1.08 -17.21 2.55
C PRO A 192 -2.04 -16.07 2.91
N LEU A 193 -2.81 -15.62 1.91
CA LEU A 193 -3.78 -14.55 2.11
C LEU A 193 -5.07 -15.01 2.81
N HIS A 194 -5.50 -16.25 2.57
CA HIS A 194 -6.83 -16.71 2.98
C HIS A 194 -6.95 -17.05 4.46
N CYS A 195 -5.84 -17.38 5.12
CA CYS A 195 -5.85 -17.85 6.51
C CYS A 195 -5.04 -16.98 7.47
N THR A 196 -4.64 -15.78 7.06
CA THR A 196 -3.95 -14.81 7.93
C THR A 196 -4.85 -13.61 8.21
N ALA A 197 -4.74 -13.02 9.41
CA ALA A 197 -5.53 -11.84 9.80
C ALA A 197 -5.32 -10.68 8.80
N SER A 198 -4.06 -10.33 8.54
CA SER A 198 -3.69 -9.30 7.58
C SER A 198 -4.05 -9.65 6.14
N GLY A 199 -3.92 -10.92 5.73
CA GLY A 199 -4.29 -11.37 4.40
C GLY A 199 -5.78 -11.21 4.14
N LYS A 200 -6.63 -11.73 5.04
CA LYS A 200 -8.09 -11.58 4.94
C LYS A 200 -8.50 -10.10 4.98
N LEU A 201 -7.87 -9.31 5.83
CA LEU A 201 -8.11 -7.88 5.88
C LEU A 201 -7.81 -7.21 4.54
N LEU A 202 -6.60 -7.36 4.01
CA LEU A 202 -6.22 -6.68 2.77
C LEU A 202 -7.01 -7.19 1.56
N LEU A 203 -7.35 -8.48 1.51
CA LEU A 203 -8.28 -9.04 0.52
C LEU A 203 -9.64 -8.33 0.56
N ALA A 204 -10.20 -8.11 1.76
CA ALA A 204 -11.47 -7.43 1.96
C ALA A 204 -11.44 -5.96 1.49
N TYR A 205 -10.24 -5.33 1.45
CA TYR A 205 -10.03 -3.97 0.97
C TYR A 205 -9.83 -3.85 -0.56
N LEU A 206 -9.55 -4.95 -1.26
CA LEU A 206 -9.42 -4.92 -2.73
C LEU A 206 -10.74 -4.55 -3.44
N PRO A 207 -10.67 -3.88 -4.60
CA PRO A 207 -11.82 -3.72 -5.48
C PRO A 207 -12.44 -5.09 -5.82
N ARG A 208 -13.77 -5.18 -5.77
CA ARG A 208 -14.52 -6.46 -5.92
C ARG A 208 -14.02 -7.29 -7.11
N ALA A 209 -13.90 -6.70 -8.30
CA ALA A 209 -13.46 -7.44 -9.49
C ALA A 209 -12.06 -8.05 -9.33
N ARG A 210 -11.11 -7.29 -8.75
CA ARG A 210 -9.75 -7.77 -8.50
C ARG A 210 -9.73 -8.84 -7.40
N ARG A 211 -10.52 -8.66 -6.35
CA ARG A 211 -10.67 -9.61 -5.26
C ARG A 211 -11.21 -10.95 -5.77
N GLU A 212 -12.31 -10.95 -6.53
CA GLU A 212 -12.90 -12.19 -7.07
C GLU A 212 -11.93 -12.91 -8.02
N LYS A 213 -11.21 -12.18 -8.88
CA LYS A 213 -10.20 -12.76 -9.76
C LYS A 213 -9.10 -13.45 -8.96
N LEU A 214 -8.65 -12.83 -7.87
CA LEU A 214 -7.62 -13.38 -7.00
C LEU A 214 -8.14 -14.62 -6.26
N ILE A 215 -9.30 -14.51 -5.59
CA ILE A 215 -9.92 -15.61 -4.81
C ILE A 215 -10.14 -16.85 -5.68
N ALA A 216 -10.59 -16.68 -6.92
CA ALA A 216 -10.82 -17.79 -7.84
C ALA A 216 -9.58 -18.64 -8.14
N HIS A 217 -8.37 -18.12 -7.88
CA HIS A 217 -7.10 -18.83 -8.12
C HIS A 217 -6.28 -19.01 -6.83
N LEU A 218 -6.81 -18.62 -5.66
CA LEU A 218 -6.08 -18.77 -4.40
C LEU A 218 -6.05 -20.24 -3.96
N PRO A 219 -4.86 -20.79 -3.64
CA PRO A 219 -4.76 -22.14 -3.12
C PRO A 219 -5.19 -22.17 -1.64
N LEU A 220 -6.44 -22.57 -1.38
CA LEU A 220 -7.00 -22.72 -0.02
C LEU A 220 -6.51 -24.00 0.68
N ARG A 221 -5.19 -24.14 0.83
CA ARG A 221 -4.60 -25.32 1.49
C ARG A 221 -4.99 -25.35 2.98
N PRO A 222 -5.42 -26.49 3.54
CA PRO A 222 -5.65 -26.64 4.98
C PRO A 222 -4.30 -26.57 5.69
N ARG A 223 -4.10 -25.54 6.53
CA ARG A 223 -2.85 -25.31 7.27
C ARG A 223 -2.99 -25.65 8.76
N ALA A 224 -4.20 -25.54 9.28
CA ALA A 224 -4.61 -25.81 10.64
C ALA A 224 -6.09 -26.24 10.64
N GLU A 225 -6.61 -26.64 11.79
CA GLU A 225 -7.98 -27.15 11.93
C GLU A 225 -9.03 -26.10 11.53
N ASN A 226 -8.82 -24.84 11.90
CA ASN A 226 -9.76 -23.76 11.60
C ASN A 226 -9.52 -23.10 10.22
N THR A 227 -8.61 -23.62 9.40
CA THR A 227 -8.34 -23.02 8.08
C THR A 227 -9.61 -23.03 7.22
N ILE A 228 -10.03 -21.85 6.75
CA ILE A 228 -11.09 -21.73 5.74
C ILE A 228 -10.60 -22.36 4.43
N THR A 229 -11.25 -23.44 3.99
CA THR A 229 -10.88 -24.17 2.76
C THR A 229 -11.93 -24.08 1.65
N ASP A 230 -13.08 -23.48 1.93
CA ASP A 230 -14.16 -23.22 0.96
C ASP A 230 -14.13 -21.76 0.46
N LEU A 231 -14.44 -21.57 -0.82
CA LEU A 231 -14.40 -20.26 -1.48
C LEU A 231 -15.58 -19.35 -1.08
N GLU A 232 -16.77 -19.90 -0.85
CA GLU A 232 -17.93 -19.13 -0.39
C GLU A 232 -17.76 -18.73 1.08
N ASP A 233 -17.25 -19.62 1.92
CA ASP A 233 -16.91 -19.31 3.31
C ASP A 233 -15.86 -18.19 3.39
N LEU A 234 -14.83 -18.25 2.54
CA LEU A 234 -13.85 -17.16 2.46
C LEU A 234 -14.52 -15.85 2.01
N ARG A 235 -15.41 -15.87 1.02
CA ARG A 235 -16.12 -14.65 0.59
C ARG A 235 -16.99 -14.06 1.69
N ASN A 236 -17.66 -14.90 2.48
CA ASN A 236 -18.46 -14.48 3.62
C ASN A 236 -17.58 -13.84 4.69
N GLU A 237 -16.49 -14.49 5.08
CA GLU A 237 -15.53 -13.95 6.05
C GLU A 237 -14.91 -12.63 5.58
N LEU A 238 -14.58 -12.49 4.29
CA LEU A 238 -14.05 -11.24 3.74
C LEU A 238 -15.11 -10.11 3.74
N THR A 239 -16.37 -10.47 3.55
CA THR A 239 -17.49 -9.52 3.64
C THR A 239 -17.63 -9.00 5.07
N ASP A 240 -17.55 -9.88 6.06
CA ASP A 240 -17.64 -9.49 7.47
C ASP A 240 -16.39 -8.77 7.97
N THR A 241 -15.21 -9.19 7.52
CA THR A 241 -13.93 -8.49 7.70
C THR A 241 -14.03 -7.05 7.18
N ARG A 242 -14.64 -6.83 6.00
CA ARG A 242 -14.83 -5.47 5.46
C ARG A 242 -15.78 -4.62 6.32
N LYS A 243 -16.86 -5.22 6.84
CA LYS A 243 -17.82 -4.52 7.72
C LYS A 243 -17.15 -4.11 9.04
N ARG A 244 -16.42 -5.03 9.66
CA ARG A 244 -15.72 -4.83 10.94
C ARG A 244 -14.46 -3.97 10.80
N ARG A 245 -13.86 -3.93 9.61
CA ARG A 245 -12.55 -3.30 9.31
C ARG A 245 -11.40 -3.91 10.10
N ILE A 246 -11.54 -5.17 10.49
CA ILE A 246 -10.63 -5.90 11.35
C ILE A 246 -10.45 -7.28 10.76
N GLY A 247 -9.20 -7.68 10.54
CA GLY A 247 -8.83 -9.04 10.17
C GLY A 247 -8.59 -9.88 11.41
N THR A 248 -9.01 -11.14 11.38
CA THR A 248 -8.81 -12.08 12.49
C THR A 248 -8.18 -13.36 11.96
N ASN A 249 -7.32 -13.99 12.75
CA ASN A 249 -6.84 -15.34 12.53
C ASN A 249 -7.08 -16.08 13.84
N ASN A 250 -7.98 -17.06 13.82
CA ASN A 250 -8.27 -17.90 14.98
C ASN A 250 -7.70 -19.30 14.77
N GLU A 251 -6.37 -19.43 14.85
CA GLU A 251 -5.66 -20.69 14.59
C GLU A 251 -5.89 -21.23 13.17
N GLU A 252 -5.95 -20.34 12.17
CA GLU A 252 -6.23 -20.66 10.77
C GLU A 252 -4.94 -20.85 9.96
N HIS A 253 -3.86 -20.11 10.28
CA HIS A 253 -2.58 -20.22 9.57
C HIS A 253 -1.61 -21.22 10.21
N VAL A 254 -1.45 -21.14 11.53
CA VAL A 254 -0.57 -22.02 12.31
C VAL A 254 -1.35 -22.46 13.54
N PRO A 255 -1.39 -23.78 13.87
CA PRO A 255 -2.02 -24.25 15.10
C PRO A 255 -1.46 -23.54 16.34
N GLY A 256 -2.32 -23.12 17.26
CA GLY A 256 -1.93 -22.37 18.46
C GLY A 256 -1.59 -20.90 18.22
N MET A 257 -1.74 -20.37 17.00
CA MET A 257 -1.48 -18.96 16.69
C MET A 257 -2.77 -18.19 16.41
N ILE A 258 -3.02 -17.15 17.21
CA ILE A 258 -4.09 -16.19 16.97
C ILE A 258 -3.54 -14.81 16.59
N ALA A 259 -4.30 -14.05 15.81
CA ALA A 259 -3.91 -12.69 15.44
C ALA A 259 -5.11 -11.77 15.14
N VAL A 260 -4.92 -10.48 15.36
CA VAL A 260 -5.85 -9.41 15.00
C VAL A 260 -5.10 -8.36 14.17
N ALA A 261 -5.71 -7.92 13.07
CA ALA A 261 -5.11 -6.97 12.14
C ALA A 261 -6.01 -5.75 11.90
N VAL A 262 -5.39 -4.59 11.70
CA VAL A 262 -6.03 -3.33 11.30
C VAL A 262 -5.35 -2.76 10.04
N PRO A 263 -6.09 -2.01 9.21
CA PRO A 263 -5.58 -1.57 7.92
C PRO A 263 -4.79 -0.27 8.05
N VAL A 264 -3.65 -0.19 7.38
CA VAL A 264 -2.96 1.08 7.10
C VAL A 264 -3.60 1.67 5.84
N MET A 265 -4.30 2.78 6.00
CA MET A 265 -5.16 3.37 4.98
C MET A 265 -4.42 4.46 4.19
N LEU A 266 -4.43 4.38 2.85
CA LEU A 266 -4.03 5.51 1.99
C LEU A 266 -5.17 6.53 1.86
N ASP A 267 -6.40 6.02 1.77
CA ASP A 267 -7.62 6.80 1.73
C ASP A 267 -8.77 5.99 2.34
N ARG A 268 -9.98 6.56 2.43
CA ARG A 268 -11.14 5.92 3.09
C ARG A 268 -11.48 4.52 2.59
N ASN A 269 -11.10 4.15 1.37
CA ASN A 269 -11.48 2.89 0.74
C ASN A 269 -10.30 2.01 0.33
N ARG A 270 -9.05 2.50 0.44
CA ARG A 270 -7.84 1.79 0.02
C ARG A 270 -6.87 1.62 1.17
N ALA A 271 -6.66 0.37 1.56
CA ALA A 271 -5.57 -0.04 2.45
C ALA A 271 -4.32 -0.38 1.63
N CYS A 272 -3.15 0.13 2.01
CA CYS A 272 -1.87 -0.24 1.40
C CYS A 272 -1.13 -1.36 2.14
N ALA A 273 -1.31 -1.42 3.46
CA ALA A 273 -0.67 -2.36 4.34
C ALA A 273 -1.59 -2.71 5.52
N ALA A 274 -1.18 -3.65 6.36
CA ALA A 274 -1.86 -4.01 7.59
C ALA A 274 -0.85 -4.15 8.73
N ILE A 275 -1.24 -3.67 9.91
CA ILE A 275 -0.56 -3.96 11.17
C ILE A 275 -1.34 -5.05 11.88
N ALA A 276 -0.64 -6.08 12.35
CA ALA A 276 -1.27 -7.12 13.16
C ALA A 276 -0.47 -7.45 14.41
N VAL A 277 -1.20 -7.68 15.50
CA VAL A 277 -0.69 -8.34 16.70
C VAL A 277 -0.95 -9.83 16.60
N GLN A 278 0.02 -10.64 17.02
CA GLN A 278 -0.10 -12.10 17.04
C GLN A 278 0.42 -12.65 18.36
N ALA A 279 -0.21 -13.72 18.83
CA ALA A 279 0.10 -14.34 20.11
C ALA A 279 -0.17 -15.85 20.11
N SER A 280 0.28 -16.52 21.16
CA SER A 280 -0.04 -17.93 21.43
C SER A 280 -1.45 -18.07 22.00
N ALA A 281 -2.27 -18.93 21.42
CA ALA A 281 -3.57 -19.32 21.96
C ALA A 281 -3.46 -20.01 23.34
N GLN A 282 -2.26 -20.48 23.72
CA GLN A 282 -2.01 -21.06 25.04
C GLN A 282 -1.91 -20.02 26.16
N HIS A 283 -1.58 -18.77 25.83
CA HIS A 283 -1.33 -17.71 26.82
C HIS A 283 -2.37 -16.59 26.80
N THR A 284 -3.05 -16.39 25.66
CA THR A 284 -4.05 -15.32 25.49
C THR A 284 -5.14 -15.76 24.53
N THR A 285 -6.22 -14.98 24.46
CA THR A 285 -7.38 -15.27 23.60
C THR A 285 -7.58 -14.21 22.52
N LEU A 286 -8.37 -14.53 21.50
CA LEU A 286 -8.69 -13.59 20.44
C LEU A 286 -9.44 -12.37 20.99
N GLU A 287 -10.35 -12.57 21.94
CA GLU A 287 -11.08 -11.50 22.62
C GLU A 287 -10.12 -10.55 23.35
N LYS A 288 -9.06 -11.09 23.98
CA LYS A 288 -8.04 -10.26 24.61
C LYS A 288 -7.26 -9.46 23.57
N LEU A 289 -6.88 -10.04 22.44
CA LEU A 289 -6.22 -9.29 21.36
C LEU A 289 -7.12 -8.18 20.79
N MET A 290 -8.44 -8.39 20.74
CA MET A 290 -9.40 -7.36 20.32
C MET A 290 -9.39 -6.14 21.26
N THR A 291 -8.95 -6.28 22.51
CA THR A 291 -8.79 -5.12 23.41
C THR A 291 -7.64 -4.18 23.00
N TYR A 292 -6.70 -4.66 22.17
CA TYR A 292 -5.58 -3.86 21.65
C TYR A 292 -5.91 -3.08 20.37
N LEU A 293 -7.16 -3.14 19.89
CA LEU A 293 -7.58 -2.43 18.68
C LEU A 293 -7.29 -0.93 18.70
N PRO A 294 -7.51 -0.18 19.80
CA PRO A 294 -7.18 1.25 19.82
C PRO A 294 -5.70 1.51 19.57
N ASP A 295 -4.81 0.72 20.19
CA ASP A 295 -3.35 0.86 20.06
C ASP A 295 -2.89 0.49 18.64
N LEU A 296 -3.48 -0.57 18.07
CA LEU A 296 -3.23 -0.96 16.68
C LEU A 296 -3.68 0.12 15.69
N GLN A 297 -4.84 0.74 15.92
CA GLN A 297 -5.38 1.79 15.06
C GLN A 297 -4.53 3.06 15.11
N GLU A 298 -4.11 3.48 16.30
CA GLU A 298 -3.18 4.61 16.50
C GLU A 298 -1.83 4.36 15.79
N ALA A 299 -1.27 3.16 15.95
CA ALA A 299 -0.06 2.76 15.25
C ALA A 299 -0.26 2.77 13.72
N ALA A 300 -1.41 2.31 13.23
CA ALA A 300 -1.71 2.27 11.79
C ALA A 300 -1.88 3.66 11.18
N GLU A 301 -2.48 4.60 11.91
CA GLU A 301 -2.58 6.01 11.50
C GLU A 301 -1.19 6.65 11.39
N THR A 302 -0.34 6.44 12.40
CA THR A 302 1.05 6.93 12.39
C THR A 302 1.85 6.28 11.26
N MET A 303 1.68 4.97 11.06
CA MET A 303 2.34 4.22 9.99
C MET A 303 1.94 4.72 8.60
N ALA A 304 0.69 5.16 8.41
CA ALA A 304 0.19 5.65 7.12
C ALA A 304 0.96 6.87 6.60
N ALA A 305 1.44 7.74 7.50
CA ALA A 305 2.25 8.90 7.12
C ALA A 305 3.56 8.48 6.40
N THR A 306 4.14 7.34 6.78
CA THR A 306 5.40 6.82 6.20
C THR A 306 5.27 6.26 4.78
N PHE A 307 4.05 6.16 4.24
CA PHE A 307 3.78 5.69 2.88
C PHE A 307 3.48 6.82 1.89
N ASN A 308 3.34 8.06 2.38
CA ASN A 308 3.00 9.24 1.58
C ASN A 308 4.18 10.21 1.36
N GLU A 309 5.36 9.87 1.90
CA GLU A 309 6.64 10.55 1.68
C GLU A 309 7.34 9.99 0.43
#